data_AF-A0ABD5MVU9-F1
#
_entry.id   AF-A0ABD5MVU9-F1
#
_cell.length_a   1.000
_cell.length_b   1.000
_cell.length_c   1.000
_cell.angle_alpha   90.00
_cell.angle_beta   90.00
_cell.angle_gamma   90.00
#
_symmetry.space_group_name_H-M   'P 1'
#
loop_
_entity.id
_entity.type
_entity.pdbx_description
1 polymer ?
#
loop_
_entity_poly.entity_id
_entity_poly.type
_entity_poly.pdbx_seq_one_letter_code
_entity_poly.pdbx_strand_id
1 'polypeptide(L)'
;MSSRSNKPQFYITQFEVAYHSSNGKQKWVDKFELYLTLNPSNNSNDADKFTCTKFSAQLKGGTKVTIPSLEDWSYNFSLKTLNKEGIDRQGLMFGIPHTKFENLIDSNGKKISIEAQYQVYSAFIYFHSYCSQLAEQSAKNLKKIGDQSVSDLTGLESPVNLGKKFLEGSKFFHGIETLEFKGLGVIEGKKCAIIGFNERGGGYVMYIRPMPIL
;
A
#
# COMPACT_ATOMS: atom_id res chain seq x y z
N MET A 1 -17.96 -14.59 11.89
CA MET A 1 -16.56 -14.23 11.60
C MET A 1 -16.09 -15.18 10.51
N SER A 2 -15.70 -14.68 9.34
CA SER A 2 -15.09 -15.53 8.29
C SER A 2 -13.70 -15.94 8.78
N SER A 3 -13.44 -17.23 8.97
CA SER A 3 -12.10 -17.72 9.31
C SER A 3 -11.19 -17.54 8.10
N ARG A 4 -10.19 -16.65 8.20
CA ARG A 4 -9.09 -16.60 7.23
C ARG A 4 -8.47 -18.00 7.13
N SER A 5 -8.16 -18.44 5.91
CA SER A 5 -7.47 -19.71 5.67
C SER A 5 -6.09 -19.67 6.35
N ASN A 6 -5.72 -20.74 7.08
CA ASN A 6 -4.37 -20.91 7.66
C ASN A 6 -3.30 -21.29 6.62
N LYS A 7 -3.67 -21.43 5.34
CA LYS A 7 -2.72 -21.70 4.26
C LYS A 7 -2.04 -20.40 3.80
N PRO A 8 -0.79 -20.48 3.32
CA PRO A 8 -0.14 -19.34 2.68
C PRO A 8 -1.00 -18.75 1.55
N GLN A 9 -1.01 -17.43 1.45
CA GLN A 9 -1.73 -16.69 0.42
C GLN A 9 -0.75 -15.83 -0.37
N PHE A 10 -0.99 -15.70 -1.66
CA PHE A 10 -0.12 -14.95 -2.57
C PHE A 10 -0.89 -13.78 -3.15
N TYR A 11 -0.25 -12.61 -3.16
CA TYR A 11 -0.84 -11.38 -3.66
C TYR A 11 0.08 -10.72 -4.67
N ILE A 12 -0.55 -10.15 -5.70
CA ILE A 12 0.10 -9.26 -6.65
C ILE A 12 -0.68 -7.95 -6.61
N THR A 13 0.00 -6.87 -6.27
CA THR A 13 -0.54 -5.52 -6.32
C THR A 13 0.19 -4.75 -7.39
N GLN A 14 -0.55 -4.22 -8.36
CA GLN A 14 -0.04 -3.29 -9.35
C GLN A 14 -0.68 -1.93 -9.12
N PHE A 15 0.12 -0.87 -9.13
CA PHE A 15 -0.38 0.50 -9.13
C PHE A 15 0.45 1.40 -10.04
N GLU A 16 -0.19 2.48 -10.47
CA GLU A 16 0.38 3.47 -11.39
C GLU A 16 0.32 4.85 -10.75
N VAL A 17 1.42 5.60 -10.86
CA VAL A 17 1.53 6.98 -10.35
C VAL A 17 1.73 7.92 -11.51
N ALA A 18 0.70 8.72 -11.80
CA ALA A 18 0.73 9.71 -12.88
C ALA A 18 1.28 11.05 -12.38
N TYR A 19 2.36 11.52 -13.01
CA TYR A 19 3.00 12.79 -12.69
C TYR A 19 2.53 13.87 -13.66
N HIS A 20 2.15 15.04 -13.12
CA HIS A 20 1.59 16.14 -13.89
C HIS A 20 2.47 17.41 -13.80
N SER A 21 2.47 18.26 -14.83
CA SER A 21 3.02 19.62 -14.74
C SER A 21 2.10 20.56 -13.96
N SER A 22 2.61 21.75 -13.64
CA SER A 22 1.85 22.84 -13.01
C SER A 22 0.59 23.26 -13.78
N ASN A 23 0.54 23.03 -15.09
CA ASN A 23 -0.65 23.25 -15.92
C ASN A 23 -1.59 22.03 -16.01
N GLY A 24 -1.37 21.00 -15.20
CA GLY A 24 -2.21 19.79 -15.16
C GLY A 24 -1.98 18.78 -16.29
N LYS A 25 -1.03 19.00 -17.20
CA LYS A 25 -0.71 18.02 -18.25
C LYS A 25 0.08 16.84 -17.68
N GLN A 26 -0.35 15.60 -17.96
CA GLN A 26 0.42 14.41 -17.59
C GLN A 26 1.78 14.41 -18.30
N LYS A 27 2.86 14.24 -17.54
CA LYS A 27 4.24 14.12 -18.04
C LYS A 27 4.64 12.67 -18.25
N TRP A 28 4.47 11.82 -17.24
CA TRP A 28 4.79 10.40 -17.29
C TRP A 28 3.98 9.62 -16.25
N VAL A 29 4.04 8.30 -16.35
CA VAL A 29 3.46 7.36 -15.39
C VAL A 29 4.57 6.43 -14.91
N ASP A 30 4.70 6.29 -13.59
CA ASP A 30 5.51 5.24 -12.98
C ASP A 30 4.60 4.04 -12.69
N LYS A 31 5.09 2.82 -12.94
CA LYS A 31 4.38 1.59 -12.60
C LYS A 31 5.13 0.82 -11.53
N PHE A 32 4.40 0.26 -10.59
CA PHE A 32 4.95 -0.49 -9.49
C PHE A 32 4.20 -1.81 -9.34
N GLU A 33 4.92 -2.88 -9.07
CA GLU A 33 4.35 -4.18 -8.76
C GLU A 33 4.98 -4.75 -7.49
N LEU A 34 4.12 -5.08 -6.55
CA LEU A 34 4.44 -5.69 -5.27
C LEU A 34 3.91 -7.13 -5.24
N TYR A 35 4.79 -8.08 -4.94
CA TYR A 35 4.47 -9.48 -4.78
C TYR A 35 4.64 -9.85 -3.31
N LEU A 36 3.56 -10.28 -2.66
CA LEU A 36 3.54 -10.65 -1.24
C LEU A 36 3.13 -12.10 -1.06
N THR A 37 3.79 -12.77 -0.12
CA THR A 37 3.30 -14.00 0.50
C THR A 37 2.86 -13.70 1.93
N LEU A 38 1.62 -14.02 2.26
CA LEU A 38 1.11 -14.05 3.61
C LEU A 38 1.24 -15.47 4.16
N ASN A 39 1.93 -15.60 5.29
CA ASN A 39 1.89 -16.77 6.14
C ASN A 39 1.02 -16.42 7.36
N PRO A 40 -0.25 -16.88 7.39
CA PRO A 40 -1.16 -16.60 8.48
C PRO A 40 -0.62 -17.15 9.79
N SER A 41 -0.84 -16.44 10.89
CA SER A 41 -0.50 -16.97 12.20
C SER A 41 -1.42 -18.14 12.57
N ASN A 42 -0.88 -19.14 13.28
CA ASN A 42 -1.67 -20.30 13.74
C ASN A 42 -2.67 -19.92 14.84
N ASN A 43 -2.44 -18.79 15.51
CA ASN A 43 -3.27 -18.28 16.58
C ASN A 43 -3.81 -16.91 16.18
N SER A 44 -5.13 -16.73 16.23
CA SER A 44 -5.80 -15.48 15.87
C SER A 44 -5.31 -14.24 16.64
N ASN A 45 -4.58 -14.40 17.74
CA ASN A 45 -3.97 -13.32 18.52
C ASN A 45 -2.58 -12.91 18.05
N ASP A 46 -1.92 -13.72 17.23
CA ASP A 46 -0.56 -13.46 16.76
C ASP A 46 -0.59 -12.70 15.43
N ALA A 47 0.46 -11.91 15.17
CA ALA A 47 0.60 -11.17 13.93
C ALA A 47 0.82 -12.11 12.73
N ASP A 48 0.18 -11.78 11.62
CA ASP A 48 0.40 -12.41 10.32
C ASP A 48 1.79 -12.02 9.79
N LYS A 49 2.52 -12.97 9.18
CA LYS A 49 3.83 -12.68 8.58
C LYS A 49 3.68 -12.46 7.08
N PHE A 50 4.03 -11.28 6.62
CA PHE A 50 4.11 -10.93 5.20
C PHE A 50 5.56 -10.97 4.73
N THR A 51 5.79 -11.56 3.56
CA THR A 51 7.10 -11.59 2.88
C THR A 51 6.96 -10.99 1.49
N CYS A 52 7.76 -9.97 1.20
CA CYS A 52 7.91 -9.43 -0.15
C CYS A 52 8.78 -10.38 -0.97
N THR A 53 8.15 -11.19 -1.82
CA THR A 53 8.89 -12.13 -2.69
C THR A 53 9.53 -11.41 -3.86
N LYS A 54 8.94 -10.29 -4.30
CA LYS A 54 9.48 -9.46 -5.37
C LYS A 54 8.87 -8.08 -5.31
N PHE A 55 9.70 -7.07 -5.59
CA PHE A 55 9.23 -5.74 -5.93
C PHE A 55 9.83 -5.31 -7.26
N SER A 56 8.99 -4.77 -8.15
CA SER A 56 9.48 -4.20 -9.40
C SER A 56 8.87 -2.83 -9.70
N ALA A 57 9.64 -2.00 -10.38
CA ALA A 57 9.27 -0.66 -10.76
C ALA A 57 9.62 -0.40 -12.22
N GLN A 58 8.76 0.36 -12.90
CA GLN A 58 9.01 0.92 -14.22
C GLN A 58 8.88 2.44 -14.09
N LEU A 59 10.02 3.11 -13.96
CA LEU A 59 10.07 4.55 -13.71
C LEU A 59 10.19 5.33 -15.02
N LYS A 60 9.37 6.38 -15.19
CA LYS A 60 9.37 7.32 -16.32
C LYS A 60 9.27 6.61 -17.68
N GLY A 61 8.48 5.55 -17.77
CA GLY A 61 8.35 4.73 -18.98
C GLY A 61 9.60 3.94 -19.37
N GLY A 62 10.59 3.85 -18.48
CA GLY A 62 11.85 3.12 -18.70
C GLY A 62 11.69 1.61 -18.70
N THR A 63 12.81 0.89 -18.56
CA THR A 63 12.81 -0.56 -18.39
C THR A 63 12.32 -0.94 -17.00
N LYS A 64 11.57 -2.04 -16.90
CA LYS A 64 11.16 -2.61 -15.62
C LYS A 64 12.37 -3.18 -14.88
N VAL A 65 12.59 -2.73 -13.65
CA VAL A 65 13.69 -3.14 -12.78
C VAL A 65 13.14 -3.75 -11.49
N THR A 66 13.94 -4.57 -10.80
CA THR A 66 13.60 -5.03 -9.44
C THR A 66 14.27 -4.17 -8.39
N ILE A 67 13.82 -4.27 -7.14
CA ILE A 67 14.48 -3.66 -5.97
C ILE A 67 14.99 -4.81 -5.09
N PRO A 68 16.22 -5.30 -5.31
CA PRO A 68 16.70 -6.55 -4.70
C PRO A 68 16.72 -6.52 -3.18
N SER A 69 16.91 -5.35 -2.57
CA SER A 69 16.92 -5.23 -1.10
C SER A 69 15.57 -5.56 -0.46
N LEU A 70 14.48 -5.57 -1.21
CA LEU A 70 13.13 -5.93 -0.73
C LEU A 70 12.80 -7.41 -0.95
N GLU A 71 13.59 -8.15 -1.72
CA GLU A 71 13.39 -9.57 -1.95
C GLU A 71 13.56 -10.36 -0.64
N ASP A 72 12.62 -11.27 -0.40
CA ASP A 72 12.45 -12.08 0.81
C ASP A 72 12.36 -11.30 2.13
N TRP A 73 12.29 -9.97 2.07
CA TRP A 73 12.12 -9.16 3.25
C TRP A 73 10.74 -9.39 3.85
N SER A 74 10.71 -9.61 5.17
CA SER A 74 9.50 -9.93 5.89
C SER A 74 9.20 -8.93 7.01
N TYR A 75 7.92 -8.75 7.28
CA TYR A 75 7.40 -7.93 8.38
C TYR A 75 6.12 -8.56 8.95
N ASN A 76 5.77 -8.14 10.17
CA ASN A 76 4.61 -8.65 10.88
C ASN A 76 3.47 -7.63 10.81
N PHE A 77 2.26 -8.11 10.58
CA PHE A 77 1.05 -7.28 10.49
C PHE A 77 -0.02 -7.80 11.46
N SER A 78 -0.60 -6.91 12.25
CA SER A 78 -1.75 -7.24 13.11
C SER A 78 -2.68 -6.05 13.20
N LEU A 79 -3.93 -6.20 12.77
CA LEU A 79 -4.95 -5.16 12.92
C LEU A 79 -5.22 -4.82 14.40
N LYS A 80 -4.95 -5.75 15.33
CA LYS A 80 -5.17 -5.55 16.76
C LYS A 80 -4.19 -4.57 17.41
N THR A 81 -3.03 -4.36 16.79
CA THR A 81 -1.98 -3.48 17.32
C THR A 81 -2.06 -2.06 16.78
N LEU A 82 -3.01 -1.77 15.88
CA LEU A 82 -3.12 -0.49 15.19
C LEU A 82 -4.23 0.37 15.78
N ASN A 83 -4.03 1.70 15.73
CA ASN A 83 -5.10 2.66 15.95
C ASN A 83 -6.04 2.74 14.72
N LYS A 84 -7.04 3.63 14.76
CA LYS A 84 -8.00 3.80 13.66
C LYS A 84 -7.36 4.24 12.34
N GLU A 85 -6.25 4.96 12.42
CA GLU A 85 -5.48 5.47 11.28
C GLU A 85 -4.49 4.44 10.72
N GLY A 86 -4.44 3.22 11.29
CA GLY A 86 -3.50 2.18 10.87
C GLY A 86 -2.10 2.31 11.47
N ILE A 87 -1.90 3.15 12.49
CA ILE A 87 -0.61 3.41 13.13
C ILE A 87 -0.43 2.50 14.36
N ASP A 88 0.74 1.86 14.49
CA ASP A 88 1.09 1.03 15.64
C ASP A 88 1.60 1.84 16.86
N ARG A 89 1.96 1.17 17.95
CA ARG A 89 2.48 1.81 19.18
C ARG A 89 3.83 2.48 19.00
N GLN A 90 4.56 2.15 17.94
CA GLN A 90 5.86 2.69 17.58
C GLN A 90 5.74 3.87 16.61
N GLY A 91 4.52 4.23 16.19
CA GLY A 91 4.28 5.29 15.21
C GLY A 91 4.49 4.85 13.77
N LEU A 92 4.58 3.54 13.51
CA LEU A 92 4.72 2.97 12.17
C LEU A 92 3.35 2.70 11.57
N MET A 93 3.18 3.08 10.30
CA MET A 93 1.98 2.73 9.54
C MET A 93 2.02 1.22 9.25
N PHE A 94 1.00 0.49 9.72
CA PHE A 94 0.86 -0.96 9.59
C PHE A 94 2.05 -1.78 10.16
N GLY A 95 2.85 -1.21 11.07
CA GLY A 95 4.05 -1.87 11.59
C GLY A 95 5.23 -1.93 10.60
N ILE A 96 5.17 -1.16 9.52
CA ILE A 96 6.13 -1.20 8.42
C ILE A 96 7.25 -0.16 8.65
N PRO A 97 8.51 -0.58 8.85
CA PRO A 97 9.60 0.35 9.16
C PRO A 97 10.03 1.16 7.94
N HIS A 98 10.12 2.48 8.10
CA HIS A 98 10.53 3.39 7.01
C HIS A 98 11.97 3.19 6.55
N THR A 99 12.86 2.82 7.49
CA THR A 99 14.29 2.65 7.22
C THR A 99 14.57 1.61 6.15
N LYS A 100 13.67 0.64 5.96
CA LYS A 100 13.79 -0.37 4.89
C LYS A 100 13.71 0.24 3.49
N PHE A 101 13.02 1.36 3.36
CA PHE A 101 12.74 2.04 2.10
C PHE A 101 13.69 3.20 1.82
N GLU A 102 14.70 3.40 2.66
CA GLU A 102 15.71 4.43 2.46
C GLU A 102 16.84 3.93 1.54
N ASN A 103 17.31 4.80 0.66
CA ASN A 103 18.49 4.58 -0.19
C ASN A 103 18.38 3.32 -1.07
N LEU A 104 17.17 3.02 -1.54
CA LEU A 104 16.92 1.89 -2.42
C LEU A 104 17.74 2.00 -3.72
N ILE A 105 18.26 0.86 -4.15
CA ILE A 105 19.01 0.66 -5.39
C ILE A 105 18.24 -0.37 -6.22
N ASP A 106 18.11 -0.10 -7.51
CA ASP A 106 17.47 -1.04 -8.44
C ASP A 106 18.42 -2.16 -8.89
N SER A 107 17.90 -3.12 -9.64
CA SER A 107 18.66 -4.25 -10.19
C SER A 107 19.79 -3.86 -11.14
N ASN A 108 19.82 -2.62 -11.62
CA ASN A 108 20.86 -2.08 -12.49
C ASN A 108 21.92 -1.29 -11.69
N GLY A 109 21.85 -1.29 -10.36
CA GLY A 109 22.78 -0.55 -9.51
C GLY A 109 22.47 0.95 -9.41
N LYS A 110 21.32 1.41 -9.91
CA LYS A 110 20.94 2.82 -9.89
C LYS A 110 20.15 3.16 -8.64
N LYS A 111 20.51 4.27 -8.00
CA LYS A 111 19.77 4.82 -6.86
C LYS A 111 18.38 5.27 -7.28
N ILE A 112 17.36 4.82 -6.55
CA ILE A 112 15.98 5.24 -6.73
C ILE A 112 15.80 6.65 -6.15
N SER A 113 15.05 7.52 -6.82
CA SER A 113 14.79 8.88 -6.29
C SER A 113 13.99 8.83 -5.00
N ILE A 114 14.02 9.90 -4.21
CA ILE A 114 13.30 9.94 -2.93
C ILE A 114 11.78 9.84 -3.11
N GLU A 115 11.26 10.45 -4.16
CA GLU A 115 9.85 10.41 -4.52
C GLU A 115 9.44 8.99 -4.88
N ALA A 116 10.25 8.29 -5.68
CA ALA A 116 10.00 6.91 -6.04
C ALA A 116 10.19 5.96 -4.84
N GLN A 117 11.15 6.21 -3.95
CA GLN A 117 11.29 5.46 -2.68
C GLN A 117 10.01 5.56 -1.83
N TYR A 118 9.40 6.74 -1.78
CA TYR A 118 8.11 6.91 -1.11
C TYR A 118 7.01 6.10 -1.76
N GLN A 119 6.92 6.07 -3.09
CA GLN A 119 5.92 5.23 -3.77
C GLN A 119 6.15 3.74 -3.53
N VAL A 120 7.40 3.29 -3.45
CA VAL A 120 7.73 1.90 -3.09
C VAL A 120 7.22 1.56 -1.68
N TYR A 121 7.39 2.46 -0.71
CA TYR A 121 6.81 2.31 0.63
C TYR A 121 5.28 2.31 0.58
N SER A 122 4.68 3.30 -0.10
CA SER A 122 3.24 3.45 -0.24
C SER A 122 2.58 2.22 -0.86
N ALA A 123 3.26 1.46 -1.71
CA ALA A 123 2.77 0.20 -2.24
C ALA A 123 2.30 -0.78 -1.14
N PHE A 124 3.11 -0.90 -0.08
CA PHE A 124 2.81 -1.78 1.05
C PHE A 124 1.68 -1.22 1.89
N ILE A 125 1.67 0.11 2.07
CA ILE A 125 0.61 0.83 2.78
C ILE A 125 -0.72 0.65 2.06
N TYR A 126 -0.79 0.92 0.76
CA TYR A 126 -1.97 0.70 -0.08
C TYR A 126 -2.46 -0.74 -0.02
N PHE A 127 -1.56 -1.72 -0.10
CA PHE A 127 -1.96 -3.12 0.05
C PHE A 127 -2.68 -3.36 1.39
N HIS A 128 -2.15 -2.88 2.52
CA HIS A 128 -2.81 -3.09 3.81
C HIS A 128 -4.06 -2.25 4.00
N SER A 129 -4.06 -0.98 3.58
CA SER A 129 -5.24 -0.12 3.59
C SER A 129 -6.39 -0.78 2.83
N TYR A 130 -6.16 -1.22 1.60
CA TYR A 130 -7.23 -1.73 0.72
C TYR A 130 -7.55 -3.21 0.93
N CYS A 131 -6.53 -4.08 0.99
CA CYS A 131 -6.74 -5.52 1.02
C CYS A 131 -6.88 -6.09 2.45
N SER A 132 -6.40 -5.38 3.48
CA SER A 132 -6.49 -5.85 4.87
C SER A 132 -7.51 -5.06 5.68
N GLN A 133 -7.32 -3.76 5.86
CA GLN A 133 -8.13 -2.94 6.75
C GLN A 133 -9.54 -2.72 6.19
N LEU A 134 -9.64 -2.18 4.97
CA LEU A 134 -10.92 -1.91 4.31
C LEU A 134 -11.71 -3.17 4.01
N ALA A 135 -11.04 -4.23 3.54
CA ALA A 135 -11.70 -5.51 3.31
C ALA A 135 -12.33 -6.10 4.59
N GLU A 136 -11.69 -5.95 5.77
CA GLU A 136 -12.26 -6.50 7.01
C GLU A 136 -13.33 -5.63 7.68
N GLN A 137 -13.21 -4.31 7.54
CA GLN A 137 -14.12 -3.38 8.19
C GLN A 137 -15.38 -3.16 7.35
N SER A 138 -15.21 -2.94 6.04
CA SER A 138 -16.28 -2.43 5.18
C SER A 138 -16.95 -3.51 4.33
N ALA A 139 -16.26 -4.61 3.98
CA ALA A 139 -16.87 -5.70 3.19
C ALA A 139 -17.98 -6.46 3.95
N LYS A 140 -18.08 -6.30 5.27
CA LYS A 140 -19.16 -6.92 6.08
C LYS A 140 -20.55 -6.44 5.63
N ASN A 141 -20.65 -5.22 5.12
CA ASN A 141 -21.91 -4.60 4.70
C ASN A 141 -22.23 -4.84 3.22
N LEU A 142 -21.32 -5.47 2.47
CA LEU A 142 -21.46 -5.78 1.06
C LEU A 142 -22.09 -7.17 0.88
N LYS A 143 -23.42 -7.26 0.83
CA LYS A 143 -24.18 -8.52 0.76
C LYS A 143 -24.69 -8.86 -0.63
N LYS A 144 -24.96 -7.85 -1.45
CA LYS A 144 -25.53 -7.98 -2.80
C LYS A 144 -24.73 -7.16 -3.80
N ILE A 145 -24.72 -7.61 -5.05
CA ILE A 145 -24.09 -6.87 -6.14
C ILE A 145 -24.72 -5.47 -6.21
N GLY A 146 -23.89 -4.44 -6.29
CA GLY A 146 -24.28 -3.04 -6.25
C GLY A 146 -24.31 -2.43 -4.85
N ASP A 147 -24.17 -3.22 -3.78
CA ASP A 147 -24.00 -2.66 -2.43
C ASP A 147 -22.73 -1.80 -2.40
N GLN A 148 -22.84 -0.66 -1.70
CA GLN A 148 -21.73 0.27 -1.50
C GLN A 148 -21.52 0.55 -0.02
N SER A 149 -20.26 0.79 0.35
CA SER A 149 -19.89 1.26 1.68
C SER A 149 -18.86 2.37 1.58
N VAL A 150 -19.02 3.41 2.38
CA VAL A 150 -18.00 4.45 2.56
C VAL A 150 -17.03 3.99 3.64
N SER A 151 -15.74 4.22 3.42
CA SER A 151 -14.67 3.99 4.40
C SER A 151 -14.81 4.92 5.59
N ASP A 152 -14.59 4.40 6.81
CA ASP A 152 -14.45 5.20 8.03
C ASP A 152 -13.19 6.10 8.01
N LEU A 153 -12.27 5.88 7.05
CA LEU A 153 -11.09 6.73 6.85
C LEU A 153 -11.41 7.99 6.03
N THR A 154 -12.61 8.09 5.45
CA THR A 154 -13.00 9.23 4.61
C THR A 154 -12.86 10.55 5.38
N GLY A 155 -12.08 11.49 4.82
CA GLY A 155 -11.88 12.82 5.39
C GLY A 155 -10.87 12.88 6.55
N LEU A 156 -10.17 11.79 6.86
CA LEU A 156 -9.07 11.81 7.82
C LEU A 156 -7.78 12.35 7.19
N GLU A 157 -6.92 12.94 8.02
CA GLU A 157 -5.55 13.29 7.65
C GLU A 157 -4.58 12.30 8.29
N SER A 158 -3.76 11.66 7.47
CA SER A 158 -2.71 10.74 7.93
C SER A 158 -1.33 11.39 7.74
N PRO A 159 -0.42 11.27 8.72
CA PRO A 159 0.92 11.82 8.58
C PRO A 159 1.69 11.11 7.46
N VAL A 160 2.37 11.89 6.61
CA VAL A 160 3.31 11.34 5.62
C VAL A 160 4.68 11.27 6.24
N ASN A 161 4.94 10.13 6.90
CA ASN A 161 6.23 9.85 7.51
C ASN A 161 6.94 8.79 6.67
N LEU A 162 8.14 9.12 6.18
CA LEU A 162 9.12 8.15 5.71
C LEU A 162 10.51 8.56 6.22
N GLY A 163 10.76 8.22 7.49
CA GLY A 163 12.02 8.54 8.16
C GLY A 163 12.29 10.05 8.27
N LYS A 164 13.57 10.41 8.41
CA LYS A 164 14.01 11.80 8.68
C LYS A 164 13.98 12.73 7.46
N LYS A 165 13.63 12.21 6.27
CA LYS A 165 13.73 12.97 5.01
C LYS A 165 12.49 13.79 4.70
N PHE A 166 11.36 13.47 5.31
CA PHE A 166 10.13 14.24 5.21
C PHE A 166 10.04 15.22 6.39
N LEU A 167 9.64 16.44 6.09
CA LEU A 167 9.49 17.50 7.07
C LEU A 167 8.10 17.45 7.71
N GLU A 168 8.03 17.98 8.92
CA GLU A 168 6.78 18.23 9.62
C GLU A 168 5.81 19.04 8.73
N GLY A 169 4.52 18.72 8.83
CA GLY A 169 3.48 19.26 7.96
C GLY A 169 3.21 18.43 6.70
N SER A 170 4.01 17.40 6.41
CA SER A 170 3.70 16.45 5.33
C SER A 170 2.50 15.59 5.71
N LYS A 171 1.48 15.56 4.86
CA LYS A 171 0.17 14.95 5.16
C LYS A 171 -0.44 14.29 3.94
N PHE A 172 -1.18 13.21 4.19
CA PHE A 172 -2.07 12.57 3.26
C PHE A 172 -3.50 12.89 3.70
N PHE A 173 -4.35 13.27 2.76
CA PHE A 173 -5.74 13.59 2.97
C PHE A 173 -6.54 12.47 2.33
N HIS A 174 -7.29 11.72 3.13
CA HIS A 174 -8.16 10.68 2.63
C HIS A 174 -9.37 11.32 1.96
N GLY A 175 -9.58 10.99 0.69
CA GLY A 175 -10.78 11.37 -0.04
C GLY A 175 -12.02 10.65 0.45
N ILE A 176 -13.10 10.76 -0.31
CA ILE A 176 -14.26 9.88 -0.17
C ILE A 176 -13.87 8.52 -0.77
N GLU A 177 -13.58 7.57 0.11
CA GLU A 177 -13.24 6.20 -0.24
C GLU A 177 -14.50 5.34 -0.20
N THR A 178 -14.80 4.68 -1.32
CA THR A 178 -15.98 3.82 -1.49
C THR A 178 -15.57 2.42 -1.93
N LEU A 179 -16.23 1.43 -1.36
CA LEU A 179 -16.21 0.06 -1.84
C LEU A 179 -17.55 -0.28 -2.47
N GLU A 180 -17.52 -1.07 -3.54
CA GLU A 180 -18.70 -1.56 -4.24
C GLU A 180 -18.57 -3.07 -4.47
N PHE A 181 -19.60 -3.84 -4.15
CA PHE A 181 -19.64 -5.24 -4.56
C PHE A 181 -20.03 -5.34 -6.03
N LYS A 182 -19.05 -5.56 -6.90
CA LYS A 182 -19.25 -5.53 -8.36
C LYS A 182 -19.70 -6.85 -8.96
N GLY A 183 -19.47 -7.96 -8.27
CA GLY A 183 -19.86 -9.26 -8.80
C GLY A 183 -19.08 -10.42 -8.22
N LEU A 184 -19.35 -11.62 -8.73
CA LEU A 184 -18.62 -12.83 -8.41
C LEU A 184 -17.71 -13.19 -9.59
N GLY A 185 -16.50 -13.65 -9.28
CA GLY A 185 -15.53 -14.13 -10.25
C GLY A 185 -14.98 -15.49 -9.87
N VAL A 186 -14.09 -16.02 -10.73
CA VAL A 186 -13.34 -17.24 -10.46
C VAL A 186 -11.86 -16.97 -10.72
N ILE A 187 -11.02 -17.22 -9.71
CA ILE A 187 -9.56 -17.17 -9.83
C ILE A 187 -9.03 -18.55 -9.46
N GLU A 188 -8.32 -19.19 -10.39
CA GLU A 188 -7.76 -20.54 -10.21
C GLU A 188 -8.80 -21.57 -9.71
N GLY A 189 -10.01 -21.53 -10.28
CA GLY A 189 -11.11 -22.42 -9.91
C GLY A 189 -11.80 -22.10 -8.57
N LYS A 190 -11.35 -21.09 -7.83
CA LYS A 190 -11.98 -20.63 -6.58
C LYS A 190 -12.93 -19.47 -6.86
N LYS A 191 -14.14 -19.55 -6.29
CA LYS A 191 -15.12 -18.45 -6.34
C LYS A 191 -14.59 -17.28 -5.50
N CYS A 192 -14.63 -16.07 -6.06
CA CYS A 192 -14.14 -14.85 -5.42
C CYS A 192 -15.20 -13.74 -5.53
N ALA A 193 -15.22 -12.84 -4.56
CA ALA A 193 -15.94 -11.57 -4.69
C ALA A 193 -15.07 -10.57 -5.46
N ILE A 194 -15.68 -9.82 -6.37
CA ILE A 194 -15.06 -8.70 -7.07
C ILE A 194 -15.52 -7.44 -6.34
N ILE A 195 -14.58 -6.78 -5.68
CA ILE A 195 -14.83 -5.53 -4.96
C ILE A 195 -14.20 -4.39 -5.76
N GLY A 196 -15.01 -3.42 -6.16
CA GLY A 196 -14.53 -2.17 -6.70
C GLY A 196 -14.15 -1.23 -5.57
N PHE A 197 -13.02 -0.55 -5.74
CA PHE A 197 -12.61 0.55 -4.88
C PHE A 197 -12.59 1.85 -5.69
N ASN A 198 -13.01 2.95 -5.08
CA ASN A 198 -12.90 4.28 -5.66
C ASN A 198 -12.65 5.31 -4.57
N GLU A 199 -11.62 6.13 -4.75
CA GLU A 199 -11.34 7.28 -3.89
C GLU A 199 -11.49 8.57 -4.70
N ARG A 200 -12.20 9.55 -4.14
CA ARG A 200 -12.40 10.86 -4.77
C ARG A 200 -11.97 11.99 -3.83
N GLY A 201 -11.14 12.90 -4.33
CA GLY A 201 -10.71 14.08 -3.56
C GLY A 201 -9.61 13.82 -2.54
N GLY A 202 -8.99 12.63 -2.57
CA GLY A 202 -7.79 12.35 -1.79
C GLY A 202 -6.54 12.97 -2.40
N GLY A 203 -5.50 13.11 -1.60
CA GLY A 203 -4.23 13.68 -2.05
C GLY A 203 -3.17 13.70 -0.97
N TYR A 204 -2.01 14.29 -1.28
CA TYR A 204 -0.96 14.50 -0.30
C TYR A 204 -0.19 15.79 -0.54
N VAL A 205 0.40 16.30 0.54
CA VAL A 205 1.43 17.33 0.52
C VAL A 205 2.69 16.72 1.15
N MET A 206 3.80 16.76 0.41
CA MET A 206 5.08 16.24 0.88
C MET A 206 6.11 17.36 0.92
N TYR A 207 6.55 17.71 2.12
CA TYR A 207 7.69 18.59 2.33
C TYR A 207 8.94 17.73 2.49
N ILE A 208 9.89 17.87 1.57
CA ILE A 208 11.07 17.01 1.50
C ILE A 208 12.31 17.83 1.88
N ARG A 209 13.16 17.30 2.77
CA ARG A 209 14.48 17.91 3.03
C ARG A 209 15.30 17.87 1.75
N PRO A 210 15.85 19.00 1.29
CA PRO A 210 16.73 19.00 0.14
C PRO A 210 17.90 18.04 0.40
N MET A 211 18.20 17.15 -0.56
CA MET A 211 19.40 16.35 -0.46
C MET A 211 20.61 17.28 -0.56
N PRO A 212 21.63 17.17 0.33
CA PRO A 212 22.87 17.89 0.12
C PRO A 212 23.42 17.52 -1.25
N ILE A 213 23.78 18.53 -2.02
CA ILE A 213 24.50 18.37 -3.28
C ILE A 213 25.87 17.79 -2.90
N LEU A 214 26.16 16.57 -3.33
CA LEU A 214 27.51 16.00 -3.28
C LEU A 214 28.34 16.53 -4.45
#